data_AF-A0A8S1AKB5-F1
#
_entry.id   AF-A0A8S1AKB5-F1
#
_cell.length_a   1.000
_cell.length_b   1.000
_cell.length_c   1.000
_cell.angle_alpha   90.00
_cell.angle_beta   90.00
_cell.angle_gamma   90.00
#
_symmetry.space_group_name_H-M   'P 1'
#
loop_
_entity.id
_entity.type
_entity.pdbx_description
1 polymer ?
#
loop_
_entity_poly.entity_id
_entity_poly.type
_entity_poly.pdbx_seq_one_letter_code
_entity_poly.pdbx_strand_id
1 'polypeptide(L)'
;MKNEKPFQKQKVNFALFDKFANQLGCKHAIWSYFEAAHGKNAADGTRGVLKRTLDLHVGYTKDVPVALSAFKLLQEETTVSLYYISDRDIKIIKELNPVQNLCPLIGTMNVHHIITTEEPGIVKHRHVSCFCGETRGTCSSFDTKT
;
A
#
# COMPACT_ATOMS: atom_id res chain seq x y z
N MET A 1 -19.82 21.85 -17.69
CA MET A 1 -18.56 21.54 -16.97
C MET A 1 -18.85 20.49 -15.92
N LYS A 2 -18.35 19.27 -16.11
CA LYS A 2 -18.52 18.19 -15.13
C LYS A 2 -17.54 18.45 -13.98
N ASN A 3 -18.06 18.67 -12.79
CA ASN A 3 -17.26 18.73 -11.55
C ASN A 3 -16.73 17.33 -11.25
N GLU A 4 -15.58 16.99 -11.82
CA GLU A 4 -14.83 15.80 -11.43
C GLU A 4 -14.28 16.03 -10.01
N LYS A 5 -14.97 15.48 -9.01
CA LYS A 5 -14.43 15.39 -7.65
C LYS A 5 -13.08 14.67 -7.72
N PRO A 6 -11.96 15.26 -7.26
CA PRO A 6 -10.70 14.56 -7.24
C PRO A 6 -10.82 13.33 -6.34
N PHE A 7 -10.52 12.16 -6.92
CA PHE A 7 -10.67 10.86 -6.29
C PHE A 7 -9.59 10.66 -5.20
N GLN A 8 -9.76 11.29 -4.03
CA GLN A 8 -8.76 11.29 -2.96
C GLN A 8 -9.07 10.21 -1.91
N LYS A 9 -8.63 8.98 -2.16
CA LYS A 9 -8.88 7.83 -1.25
C LYS A 9 -7.67 7.37 -0.42
N GLN A 10 -6.47 7.92 -0.65
CA GLN A 10 -5.22 7.36 -0.11
C GLN A 10 -4.62 8.10 1.11
N LYS A 11 -5.24 9.19 1.58
CA LYS A 11 -4.68 10.02 2.67
C LYS A 11 -4.37 9.24 3.96
N VAL A 12 -5.22 8.28 4.32
CA VAL A 12 -5.02 7.44 5.51
C VAL A 12 -3.81 6.52 5.32
N ASN A 13 -3.61 6.00 4.11
CA ASN A 13 -2.48 5.11 3.83
C ASN A 13 -1.14 5.84 3.90
N PHE A 14 -1.07 7.10 3.49
CA PHE A 14 0.15 7.92 3.63
C PHE A 14 0.47 8.23 5.09
N ALA A 15 -0.56 8.52 5.89
CA ALA A 15 -0.40 8.74 7.32
C ALA A 15 0.04 7.48 8.06
N LEU A 16 -0.53 6.32 7.70
CA LEU A 16 -0.11 5.03 8.26
C LEU A 16 1.31 4.69 7.83
N PHE A 17 1.66 4.94 6.57
CA PHE A 17 3.01 4.72 6.05
C PHE A 17 4.06 5.49 6.86
N ASP A 18 3.86 6.79 7.07
CA ASP A 18 4.75 7.61 7.89
C ASP A 18 4.81 7.14 9.34
N LYS A 19 3.65 6.86 9.96
CA LYS A 19 3.58 6.36 11.33
C LYS A 19 4.36 5.06 11.50
N PHE A 20 4.16 4.08 10.61
CA PHE A 20 4.83 2.78 10.71
C PHE A 20 6.32 2.87 10.36
N ALA A 21 6.71 3.69 9.38
CA ALA A 21 8.12 3.93 9.10
C ALA A 21 8.86 4.46 10.33
N ASN A 22 8.26 5.44 11.02
CA ASN A 22 8.80 5.99 12.26
C ASN A 22 8.84 4.94 13.39
N GLN A 23 7.77 4.15 13.57
CA GLN A 23 7.74 3.08 14.58
C GLN A 23 8.76 1.97 14.34
N LEU A 24 9.10 1.68 13.09
CA LEU A 24 10.13 0.71 12.72
C LEU A 24 11.55 1.29 12.80
N GLY A 25 11.71 2.57 13.17
CA GLY A 25 13.01 3.24 13.25
C GLY A 25 13.63 3.52 11.87
N CYS A 26 12.83 3.53 10.80
CA CYS A 26 13.31 3.86 9.46
C CYS A 26 13.60 5.36 9.38
N LYS A 27 14.87 5.73 9.19
CA LYS A 27 15.27 7.14 8.97
C LYS A 27 14.65 7.72 7.68
N HIS A 28 14.57 6.90 6.64
CA HIS A 28 13.99 7.24 5.35
C HIS A 28 13.18 6.05 4.82
N ALA A 29 11.91 6.28 4.51
CA ALA A 29 11.07 5.32 3.82
C ALA A 29 10.48 5.98 2.57
N ILE A 30 10.39 5.20 1.49
CA ILE A 30 9.90 5.67 0.20
C ILE A 30 8.80 4.73 -0.28
N TRP A 31 7.66 5.31 -0.66
CA TRP A 31 6.62 4.62 -1.40
C TRP A 31 6.65 5.10 -2.85
N SER A 32 6.95 4.19 -3.77
CA SER A 32 7.00 4.45 -5.21
C SER A 32 5.79 3.88 -5.95
N TYR A 33 5.24 4.67 -6.85
CA TYR A 33 4.29 4.29 -7.89
C TYR A 33 5.01 4.24 -9.23
N PHE A 34 4.72 3.20 -10.00
CA PHE A 34 5.09 3.16 -11.41
C PHE A 34 4.09 3.99 -12.22
N GLU A 35 4.53 4.54 -13.36
CA GLU A 35 3.62 5.11 -14.35
C GLU A 35 2.49 4.13 -14.67
N ALA A 36 1.31 4.69 -14.96
CA ALA A 36 0.15 3.93 -15.38
C ALA A 36 0.43 3.26 -16.74
N ALA A 37 1.16 2.16 -16.73
CA ALA A 37 1.31 1.26 -17.86
C ALA A 37 0.16 0.25 -17.85
N HIS A 38 -0.21 -0.27 -19.02
CA HIS A 38 -1.20 -1.34 -19.19
C HIS A 38 -0.86 -2.68 -18.49
N GLY A 39 0.19 -2.72 -17.67
CA GLY A 39 0.87 -3.94 -17.24
C GLY A 39 0.63 -4.26 -15.78
N LYS A 40 0.02 -5.42 -15.58
CA LYS A 40 -0.11 -6.12 -14.30
C LYS A 40 1.16 -6.04 -13.46
N ASN A 41 1.02 -5.73 -12.17
CA ASN A 41 2.14 -5.67 -11.25
C ASN A 41 2.60 -7.09 -10.86
N ALA A 42 3.82 -7.24 -10.34
CA ALA A 42 4.30 -8.54 -9.83
C ALA A 42 3.32 -9.16 -8.80
N ALA A 43 2.67 -8.32 -7.99
CA ALA A 43 1.63 -8.71 -7.04
C ALA A 43 0.40 -9.38 -7.70
N ASP A 44 0.12 -9.07 -8.98
CA ASP A 44 -0.98 -9.70 -9.72
C ASP A 44 -0.69 -11.16 -10.06
N GLY A 45 0.59 -11.52 -10.21
CA GLY A 45 1.02 -12.91 -10.36
C GLY A 45 0.68 -13.74 -9.12
N THR A 46 1.10 -13.27 -7.95
CA THR A 46 0.80 -13.91 -6.66
C THR A 46 -0.72 -13.98 -6.43
N ARG A 47 -1.45 -12.89 -6.67
CA ARG A 47 -2.91 -12.87 -6.59
C ARG A 47 -3.54 -13.92 -7.53
N GLY A 48 -3.02 -14.03 -8.75
CA GLY A 48 -3.50 -14.99 -9.74
C GLY A 48 -3.30 -16.44 -9.30
N VAL A 49 -2.16 -16.77 -8.69
CA VAL A 49 -1.89 -18.11 -8.13
C VAL A 49 -2.87 -18.42 -7.00
N LEU A 50 -2.97 -17.56 -5.99
CA LEU A 50 -3.86 -17.79 -4.84
C LEU A 50 -5.33 -17.94 -5.27
N LYS A 51 -5.80 -17.08 -6.19
CA LYS A 51 -7.17 -17.17 -6.69
C LYS A 51 -7.41 -18.49 -7.43
N ARG A 52 -6.51 -18.89 -8.33
CA ARG A 52 -6.65 -20.14 -9.09
C ARG A 52 -6.65 -21.35 -8.17
N THR A 53 -5.77 -21.39 -7.18
CA THR A 53 -5.72 -22.49 -6.20
C THR A 53 -7.04 -22.62 -5.44
N LEU A 54 -7.62 -21.50 -4.98
CA LEU A 54 -8.94 -21.50 -4.34
C LEU A 54 -10.05 -21.92 -5.30
N ASP A 55 -10.10 -21.36 -6.51
CA ASP A 55 -11.13 -21.68 -7.52
C ASP A 55 -11.14 -23.18 -7.84
N LEU A 56 -9.96 -23.80 -7.96
CA LEU A 56 -9.83 -25.24 -8.17
C LEU A 56 -10.45 -26.03 -7.01
N HIS A 57 -10.12 -25.67 -5.77
CA HIS A 57 -10.62 -26.36 -4.59
C HIS A 57 -12.15 -26.25 -4.45
N VAL A 58 -12.69 -25.06 -4.67
CA VAL A 58 -14.14 -24.82 -4.67
C VAL A 58 -14.83 -25.59 -5.80
N GLY A 59 -14.20 -25.67 -6.98
CA GLY A 59 -14.70 -26.43 -8.12
C GLY A 59 -14.74 -27.95 -7.91
N TYR A 60 -13.83 -28.50 -7.09
CA TYR A 60 -13.76 -29.92 -6.74
C TYR A 60 -14.43 -30.27 -5.40
N THR A 61 -15.48 -29.53 -5.01
CA THR A 61 -16.37 -29.76 -3.84
C THR A 61 -15.82 -29.49 -2.44
N LYS A 62 -14.65 -28.85 -2.27
CA LYS A 62 -14.24 -28.31 -0.97
C LYS A 62 -14.90 -26.96 -0.72
N ASP A 63 -15.81 -26.90 0.24
CA ASP A 63 -16.41 -25.65 0.69
C ASP A 63 -15.40 -24.80 1.48
N VAL A 64 -15.43 -23.49 1.24
CA VAL A 64 -14.54 -22.51 1.89
C VAL A 64 -15.41 -21.40 2.49
N PRO A 65 -16.08 -21.66 3.63
CA PRO A 65 -17.13 -20.78 4.14
C PRO A 65 -16.59 -19.52 4.83
N VAL A 66 -15.32 -19.54 5.28
CA VAL A 66 -14.72 -18.46 6.06
C VAL A 66 -13.28 -18.18 5.63
N ALA A 67 -12.82 -16.95 5.85
CA ALA A 67 -11.48 -16.50 5.48
C ALA A 67 -10.36 -17.33 6.10
N LEU A 68 -10.53 -17.82 7.33
CA LEU A 68 -9.56 -18.67 8.00
C LEU A 68 -9.37 -20.03 7.29
N SER A 69 -10.45 -20.60 6.75
CA SER A 69 -10.39 -21.84 5.98
C SER A 69 -9.64 -21.62 4.67
N ALA A 70 -9.90 -20.51 3.99
CA ALA A 70 -9.16 -20.13 2.79
C ALA A 70 -7.66 -19.95 3.07
N PHE A 71 -7.33 -19.29 4.19
CA PHE A 71 -5.95 -19.07 4.61
C PHE A 71 -5.20 -20.40 4.84
N LYS A 72 -5.77 -21.31 5.63
CA LYS A 72 -5.14 -22.61 5.93
C LYS A 72 -4.91 -23.43 4.67
N LEU A 73 -5.94 -23.51 3.81
CA LEU A 73 -5.86 -24.22 2.54
C LEU A 73 -4.75 -23.64 1.66
N LEU A 74 -4.71 -22.33 1.50
CA LEU A 74 -3.67 -21.69 0.67
C LEU A 74 -2.27 -21.82 1.26
N GLN A 75 -2.13 -21.88 2.59
CA GLN A 75 -0.85 -22.08 3.27
C GLN A 75 -0.31 -23.50 3.06
N GLU A 76 -1.18 -24.50 2.94
CA GLU A 76 -0.80 -25.88 2.65
C GLU A 76 -0.45 -26.09 1.17
N GLU A 77 -1.17 -25.41 0.28
CA GLU A 77 -1.10 -25.65 -1.17
C GLU A 77 -0.18 -24.69 -1.93
N THR A 78 0.38 -23.67 -1.28
CA THR A 78 1.25 -22.68 -1.94
C THR A 78 2.50 -22.38 -1.13
N THR A 79 3.58 -22.01 -1.82
CA THR A 79 4.82 -21.54 -1.19
C THR A 79 4.79 -20.05 -0.84
N VAL A 80 3.65 -19.38 -1.05
CA VAL A 80 3.49 -17.95 -0.79
C VAL A 80 3.37 -17.76 0.72
N SER A 81 4.18 -16.86 1.30
CA SER A 81 4.03 -16.47 2.70
C SER A 81 2.74 -15.67 2.89
N LEU A 82 1.80 -16.25 3.62
CA LEU A 82 0.50 -15.65 3.90
C LEU A 82 0.42 -15.25 5.38
N TYR A 83 -0.30 -14.17 5.65
CA TYR A 83 -0.62 -13.71 7.00
C TYR A 83 -2.14 -13.59 7.15
N TYR A 84 -2.69 -14.25 8.16
CA TYR A 84 -4.11 -14.13 8.48
C TYR A 84 -4.36 -12.84 9.27
N ILE A 85 -5.26 -12.00 8.77
CA ILE A 85 -5.70 -10.78 9.44
C ILE A 85 -7.07 -11.05 10.04
N SER A 86 -7.17 -11.02 11.37
CA SER A 86 -8.42 -11.27 12.08
C SER A 86 -9.30 -10.01 12.14
N ASP A 87 -10.60 -10.18 12.43
CA ASP A 87 -11.51 -9.05 12.68
C ASP A 87 -11.04 -8.15 13.82
N ARG A 88 -10.33 -8.72 14.81
CA ARG A 88 -9.73 -7.97 15.91
C ARG A 88 -8.64 -7.05 15.39
N ASP A 89 -7.76 -7.54 14.52
CA ASP A 89 -6.67 -6.74 13.93
C ASP A 89 -7.24 -5.60 13.09
N ILE A 90 -8.30 -5.86 12.32
CA ILE A 90 -9.01 -4.84 11.54
C ILE A 90 -9.60 -3.76 12.48
N LYS A 91 -10.23 -4.16 13.59
CA LYS A 91 -10.77 -3.22 14.58
C LYS A 91 -9.67 -2.37 15.21
N ILE A 92 -8.57 -3.00 15.62
CA ILE A 92 -7.41 -2.31 16.19
C ILE A 92 -6.88 -1.25 15.22
N ILE A 93 -6.69 -1.58 13.93
CA ILE A 93 -6.22 -0.61 12.93
C ILE A 93 -7.25 0.51 12.70
N LYS A 94 -8.54 0.20 12.70
CA LYS A 94 -9.61 1.21 12.56
C LYS A 94 -9.68 2.15 13.76
N GLU A 95 -9.45 1.65 14.97
CA GLU A 95 -9.40 2.43 16.21
C GLU A 95 -8.09 3.21 16.35
N LEU A 96 -6.99 2.65 15.88
CA LEU A 96 -5.68 3.29 15.81
C LEU A 96 -5.63 4.48 14.86
N ASN A 97 -6.67 4.71 14.05
CA ASN A 97 -6.79 5.75 13.03
C ASN A 97 -6.51 7.12 13.66
N PRO A 98 -5.25 7.61 13.65
CA PRO A 98 -4.80 8.58 14.63
C PRO A 98 -4.88 10.01 14.10
N VAL A 99 -5.40 10.24 12.89
CA VAL A 99 -5.24 11.55 12.26
C VAL A 99 -6.58 12.11 11.82
N GLN A 100 -7.27 12.71 12.80
CA GLN A 100 -8.24 13.75 12.51
C GLN A 100 -7.46 14.93 11.89
N ASN A 101 -7.97 15.52 10.81
CA ASN A 101 -7.33 16.61 10.04
C ASN A 101 -6.20 16.22 9.06
N LEU A 102 -6.32 15.08 8.36
CA LEU A 102 -5.45 14.79 7.23
C LEU A 102 -5.67 15.74 6.05
N CYS A 103 -4.61 16.44 5.64
CA CYS A 103 -4.58 17.18 4.39
C CYS A 103 -4.63 16.18 3.21
N PRO A 104 -5.63 16.26 2.33
CA PRO A 104 -5.68 15.37 1.19
C PRO A 104 -4.68 15.81 0.12
N LEU A 105 -3.79 14.92 -0.28
CA LEU A 105 -2.88 15.16 -1.41
C LEU A 105 -3.69 15.28 -2.71
N ILE A 106 -3.67 16.44 -3.36
CA ILE A 106 -4.36 16.68 -4.64
C ILE A 106 -3.51 16.11 -5.77
N GLY A 107 -4.16 15.41 -6.72
CA GLY A 107 -3.47 14.87 -7.88
C GLY A 107 -2.58 13.66 -7.58
N THR A 108 -2.98 12.79 -6.63
CA THR A 108 -2.26 11.54 -6.30
C THR A 108 -1.96 10.66 -7.51
N MET A 109 -2.76 10.75 -8.58
CA MET A 109 -2.51 10.02 -9.84
C MET A 109 -1.23 10.45 -10.55
N ASN A 110 -0.77 11.68 -10.32
CA ASN A 110 0.46 12.22 -10.89
C ASN A 110 1.63 12.10 -9.91
N VAL A 111 1.43 11.53 -8.73
CA VAL A 111 2.48 11.38 -7.71
C VAL A 111 3.13 10.03 -7.89
N HIS A 112 4.44 10.06 -8.09
CA HIS A 112 5.24 8.86 -8.30
C HIS A 112 5.98 8.45 -7.05
N HIS A 113 6.48 9.39 -6.26
CA HIS A 113 7.18 9.10 -5.00
C HIS A 113 6.55 9.83 -3.83
N ILE A 114 6.41 9.11 -2.73
CA ILE A 114 6.11 9.64 -1.40
C ILE A 114 7.26 9.27 -0.48
N ILE A 115 7.76 10.24 0.27
CA ILE A 115 9.00 10.15 1.03
C ILE A 115 8.68 10.59 2.46
N THR A 116 9.02 9.77 3.45
CA THR A 116 8.91 10.17 4.86
C THR A 116 9.98 11.19 5.20
N THR A 117 9.68 12.08 6.14
CA THR A 117 10.67 13.03 6.67
C THR A 117 11.09 12.63 8.07
N GLU A 118 12.13 13.28 8.61
CA GLU A 118 12.53 13.08 10.01
C GLU A 118 11.46 13.59 10.99
N GLU A 119 10.57 14.48 10.52
CA GLU A 119 9.46 15.02 11.30
C GLU A 119 8.20 14.16 11.08
N PRO A 120 7.70 13.48 12.13
CA PRO A 120 6.49 12.68 12.02
C PRO A 120 5.28 13.53 11.61
N GLY A 121 4.45 12.98 10.74
CA GLY A 121 3.25 13.64 10.22
C GLY A 121 3.48 14.50 8.97
N ILE A 122 4.72 14.66 8.53
CA ILE A 122 5.07 15.37 7.30
C ILE A 122 5.63 14.38 6.28
N VAL A 123 4.92 14.24 5.16
CA VAL A 123 5.37 13.46 4.00
C VAL A 123 5.69 14.40 2.85
N LYS A 124 6.76 14.09 2.13
CA LYS A 124 7.14 14.77 0.90
C LYS A 124 6.66 13.96 -0.31
N HIS A 125 6.33 14.63 -1.40
CA HIS A 125 5.88 13.96 -2.62
C HIS A 125 6.51 14.55 -3.89
N ARG A 126 6.58 13.73 -4.96
CA ARG A 126 7.14 14.10 -6.27
C ARG A 126 6.36 13.48 -7.42
N HIS A 127 6.45 14.12 -8.59
CA HIS A 127 5.86 13.63 -9.84
C HIS A 127 6.76 12.67 -10.61
N VAL A 128 8.02 12.50 -10.21
CA VAL A 128 8.98 11.60 -10.84
C VAL A 128 9.67 10.72 -9.80
N SER A 129 9.98 9.49 -10.20
CA SER A 129 10.77 8.55 -9.41
C SER A 129 12.27 8.77 -9.64
N CYS A 130 13.03 9.06 -8.58
CA CYS A 130 14.49 8.98 -8.60
C CYS A 130 14.98 8.42 -7.26
N PHE A 131 15.99 7.56 -7.33
CA PHE A 131 16.63 6.89 -6.20
C PHE A 131 18.05 7.40 -5.97
N CYS A 132 18.29 8.63 -6.40
CA CYS A 132 19.58 9.30 -6.40
C CYS A 132 19.85 9.95 -5.03
N GLY A 133 21.13 10.10 -4.67
CA GLY A 133 21.56 10.67 -3.38
C GLY A 133 21.53 9.68 -2.21
N GLU A 134 22.06 10.10 -1.06
CA GLU A 134 22.17 9.25 0.14
C GLU A 134 20.81 8.83 0.72
N THR A 135 19.81 9.70 0.59
CA THR A 135 18.43 9.47 1.06
C THR A 135 17.52 8.88 -0.02
N ARG A 136 18.09 8.51 -1.20
CA ARG A 136 17.40 7.87 -2.33
C ARG A 136 16.07 8.50 -2.75
N GLY A 137 15.94 9.82 -2.69
CA GLY A 137 14.68 10.48 -3.02
C GLY A 137 14.70 12.00 -2.90
N THR A 138 15.56 12.56 -2.05
CA THR A 138 15.84 14.00 -2.02
C THR A 138 17.15 14.28 -2.74
N CYS A 139 17.07 14.48 -4.06
CA CYS A 139 18.20 14.90 -4.89
C CYS A 139 17.98 16.32 -5.43
N SER A 140 19.07 16.98 -5.80
CA SER A 140 19.06 18.27 -6.51
C SER A 140 18.54 18.17 -7.94
N SER A 141 18.43 16.96 -8.49
CA SER A 141 18.03 16.74 -9.88
C SER A 141 16.55 17.04 -10.15
N PHE A 142 15.68 17.01 -9.12
CA PHE A 142 14.24 17.24 -9.25
C PHE A 142 13.63 17.84 -7.97
N ASP A 143 12.64 18.72 -8.12
CA ASP A 143 11.98 19.41 -7.01
C ASP A 143 11.11 18.47 -6.15
N THR A 144 11.14 18.70 -4.83
CA THR A 144 10.25 18.03 -3.86
C THR A 144 9.16 18.98 -3.39
N LYS A 145 7.93 18.48 -3.26
CA LYS A 145 6.83 19.19 -2.62
C LYS A 145 6.52 18.55 -1.25
N THR A 146 5.97 19.34 -0.34
CA THR A 146 5.53 18.90 0.99
C THR A 146 4.02 18.95 1.05
#